data_AF-A0A397I903-F1
#
_entry.id   AF-A0A397I903-F1
#
_cell.length_a   1.000
_cell.length_b   1.000
_cell.length_c   1.000
_cell.angle_alpha   90.00
_cell.angle_beta   90.00
_cell.angle_gamma   90.00
#
_symmetry.space_group_name_H-M   'P 1'
#
loop_
_entity.id
_entity.type
_entity.pdbx_description
1 polymer ?
#
loop_
_entity_poly.entity_id
_entity_poly.type
_entity_poly.pdbx_seq_one_letter_code
_entity_poly.pdbx_strand_id
1 'polypeptide(L)'
;MEGIQTKLSYYNAQADKELSKYPQIIKLEQVTNVPKTYMAASVVGLVFALIFFNVGGQLLSNIIGWVYPAYASFKALESSDNADDTQWLTYWTVFGFVSLVEFFSDIILYWMPFYYTVKTLFFLWLFMPSFKGAQTVYTKFLRPALRTYQGDIDDKLKGWKNKVESVAKDTVINAATTHED
;
A
#
# COMPACT_ATOMS: atom_id res chain seq x y z
N MET A 1 -23.31 -22.63 20.64
CA MET A 1 -21.83 -22.68 20.75
C MET A 1 -21.20 -23.51 19.64
N GLU A 2 -21.85 -24.59 19.16
CA GLU A 2 -21.35 -25.43 18.05
C GLU A 2 -21.03 -24.66 16.76
N GLY A 3 -21.90 -23.75 16.32
CA GLY A 3 -21.66 -22.98 15.08
C GLY A 3 -20.42 -22.07 15.10
N ILE A 4 -19.96 -21.62 16.28
CA ILE A 4 -18.71 -20.85 16.41
C ILE A 4 -17.52 -21.79 16.28
N GLN A 5 -17.57 -22.95 16.93
CA GLN A 5 -16.52 -23.96 16.83
C GLN A 5 -16.36 -24.48 15.41
N THR A 6 -17.47 -24.68 14.67
CA THR A 6 -17.43 -25.07 13.25
C THR A 6 -16.78 -24.00 12.37
N LYS A 7 -17.06 -22.71 12.61
CA LYS A 7 -16.40 -21.62 11.88
C LYS A 7 -14.91 -21.54 12.22
N LEU A 8 -14.55 -21.66 13.50
CA LEU A 8 -13.16 -21.66 13.94
C LEU A 8 -12.38 -22.83 13.35
N SER A 9 -12.94 -24.04 13.35
CA SER A 9 -12.30 -25.19 12.72
C SER A 9 -12.16 -25.02 11.22
N TYR A 10 -13.15 -24.42 10.56
CA TYR A 10 -13.09 -24.08 9.14
C TYR A 10 -11.94 -23.09 8.82
N TYR A 11 -11.84 -21.97 9.55
CA TYR A 11 -10.75 -21.00 9.35
C TYR A 11 -9.38 -21.59 9.71
N ASN A 12 -9.30 -22.38 10.79
CA ASN A 12 -8.07 -23.08 11.15
C ASN A 12 -7.63 -24.03 10.04
N ALA A 13 -8.54 -24.85 9.48
CA ALA A 13 -8.21 -25.76 8.39
C ALA A 13 -7.77 -25.03 7.12
N GLN A 14 -8.40 -23.89 6.80
CA GLN A 14 -8.01 -23.07 5.66
C GLN A 14 -6.63 -22.42 5.86
N ALA A 15 -6.38 -21.84 7.03
CA ALA A 15 -5.08 -21.26 7.37
C ALA A 15 -3.98 -22.33 7.37
N ASP A 16 -4.25 -23.52 7.92
CA ASP A 16 -3.33 -24.64 7.93
C ASP A 16 -2.93 -25.07 6.50
N LYS A 17 -3.91 -25.15 5.61
CA LYS A 17 -3.70 -25.45 4.19
C LYS A 17 -2.84 -24.41 3.48
N GLU A 18 -3.09 -23.12 3.71
CA GLU A 18 -2.32 -22.03 3.10
C GLU A 18 -0.89 -21.99 3.65
N LEU A 19 -0.71 -22.15 4.97
CA LEU A 19 0.60 -22.16 5.61
C LEU A 19 1.43 -23.38 5.20
N SER A 20 0.79 -24.51 4.92
CA SER A 20 1.46 -25.73 4.43
C SER A 20 2.10 -25.56 3.05
N LYS A 21 1.77 -24.49 2.30
CA LYS A 21 2.44 -24.19 1.02
C LYS A 21 3.90 -23.77 1.21
N TYR A 22 4.30 -23.40 2.43
CA TYR A 22 5.64 -22.89 2.74
C TYR A 22 6.46 -23.96 3.49
N PRO A 23 7.47 -24.59 2.86
CA PRO A 23 8.27 -25.65 3.49
C PRO A 23 9.00 -25.20 4.77
N GLN A 24 9.34 -23.91 4.87
CA GLN A 24 10.01 -23.34 6.04
C GLN A 24 9.11 -23.35 7.28
N ILE A 25 7.80 -23.12 7.09
CA ILE A 25 6.82 -23.09 8.18
C ILE A 25 6.57 -24.51 8.71
N ILE A 26 6.53 -25.51 7.81
CA ILE A 26 6.41 -26.92 8.18
C ILE A 26 7.61 -27.38 9.01
N LYS A 27 8.83 -27.00 8.61
CA LYS A 27 10.05 -27.31 9.38
C LYS A 27 9.99 -26.69 10.78
N LEU A 28 9.53 -25.44 10.89
CA LEU A 28 9.36 -24.77 12.18
C LEU A 28 8.32 -25.46 13.07
N GLU A 29 7.19 -25.92 12.50
CA GLU A 29 6.18 -26.70 13.22
C GLU A 29 6.75 -28.03 13.75
N GLN A 30 7.53 -28.74 12.94
CA GLN A 30 8.16 -30.00 13.34
C GLN A 30 9.18 -29.82 14.48
N VAL A 31 9.92 -28.70 14.50
CA VAL A 31 10.94 -28.42 15.52
C VAL A 31 10.31 -27.89 16.81
N THR A 32 9.31 -27.01 16.71
CA THR A 32 8.68 -26.36 17.88
C THR A 32 7.54 -27.19 18.47
N ASN A 33 6.99 -28.14 17.72
CA ASN A 33 5.79 -28.92 18.06
C ASN A 33 4.56 -28.05 18.36
N VAL A 34 4.55 -26.80 17.88
CA VAL A 34 3.43 -25.85 17.99
C VAL A 34 2.74 -25.77 16.63
N PRO A 35 1.39 -25.83 16.57
CA PRO A 35 0.71 -25.78 15.28
C PRO A 35 0.94 -24.43 14.60
N LYS A 36 1.23 -24.48 13.30
CA LYS A 36 1.57 -23.30 12.48
C LYS A 36 0.50 -22.21 12.46
N THR A 37 -0.77 -22.57 12.58
CA THR A 37 -1.88 -21.62 12.67
C THR A 37 -1.80 -20.75 13.91
N TYR A 38 -1.50 -21.32 15.08
CA TYR A 38 -1.32 -20.57 16.33
C TYR A 38 -0.07 -19.70 16.30
N MET A 39 1.02 -20.15 15.65
CA MET A 39 2.21 -19.31 15.45
C MET A 39 1.87 -18.07 14.62
N ALA A 40 1.18 -18.24 13.49
CA ALA A 40 0.76 -17.11 12.65
C ALA A 40 -0.19 -16.16 13.40
N ALA A 41 -1.19 -16.70 14.11
CA ALA A 41 -2.11 -15.91 14.92
C ALA A 41 -1.38 -15.15 16.04
N SER A 42 -0.37 -15.75 16.66
CA SER A 42 0.43 -15.11 17.71
C SER A 42 1.26 -13.95 17.15
N VAL A 43 1.85 -14.11 15.96
CA VAL A 43 2.58 -13.03 15.29
C VAL A 43 1.65 -11.87 14.95
N VAL A 44 0.48 -12.15 14.38
CA VAL A 44 -0.53 -11.12 14.07
C VAL A 44 -1.00 -10.42 15.35
N GLY A 45 -1.29 -11.17 16.41
CA GLY A 45 -1.69 -10.63 17.70
C GLY A 45 -0.60 -9.77 18.35
N LEU A 46 0.67 -10.19 18.26
CA LEU A 46 1.81 -9.44 18.76
C LEU A 46 1.98 -8.13 17.99
N VAL A 47 1.94 -8.16 16.65
CA VAL A 47 2.03 -6.94 15.83
C VAL A 47 0.89 -5.98 16.15
N PHE A 48 -0.34 -6.49 16.28
CA PHE A 48 -1.48 -5.68 16.69
C PHE A 48 -1.27 -5.06 18.08
N ALA A 49 -0.79 -5.85 19.05
CA ALA A 49 -0.50 -5.36 20.40
C ALA A 49 0.59 -4.27 20.38
N LEU A 50 1.67 -4.46 19.63
CA LEU A 50 2.74 -3.46 19.47
C LEU A 50 2.20 -2.15 18.90
N ILE A 51 1.35 -2.22 17.87
CA ILE A 51 0.68 -1.03 17.31
C ILE A 51 -0.27 -0.39 18.33
N PHE A 52 -1.04 -1.19 19.06
CA PHE A 52 -2.01 -0.73 20.06
C PHE A 52 -1.36 0.01 21.22
N PHE A 53 -0.21 -0.49 21.71
CA PHE A 53 0.60 0.16 22.74
C PHE A 53 1.55 1.23 22.18
N ASN A 54 1.45 1.56 20.88
CA ASN A 54 2.27 2.54 20.19
C ASN A 54 3.80 2.24 20.24
N VAL A 55 4.17 0.96 20.32
CA VAL A 55 5.56 0.51 20.24
C VAL A 55 5.91 0.32 18.76
N GLY A 56 6.56 1.33 18.16
CA GLY A 56 6.92 1.31 16.74
C GLY A 56 5.71 1.38 15.80
N GLY A 57 4.58 1.94 16.27
CA GLY A 57 3.31 1.98 15.52
C GLY A 57 3.43 2.60 14.14
N GLN A 58 4.20 3.68 13.99
CA GLN A 58 4.44 4.32 12.70
C GLN A 58 5.11 3.37 11.69
N LEU A 59 6.22 2.75 12.08
CA LEU A 59 6.97 1.82 11.23
C LEU A 59 6.11 0.60 10.87
N LEU A 60 5.49 -0.04 11.86
CA LEU A 60 4.67 -1.23 11.65
C LEU A 60 3.46 -0.94 10.75
N SER A 61 2.77 0.19 10.97
CA SER A 61 1.64 0.60 10.13
C SER A 61 2.05 0.86 8.68
N ASN A 62 3.20 1.49 8.46
CA ASN A 62 3.72 1.78 7.14
C ASN A 62 4.15 0.50 6.40
N ILE A 63 4.80 -0.45 7.10
CA ILE A 63 5.14 -1.76 6.53
C ILE A 63 3.86 -2.50 6.11
N ILE A 64 2.82 -2.51 6.94
CA ILE A 64 1.55 -3.16 6.61
C ILE A 64 0.89 -2.50 5.39
N GLY A 65 0.88 -1.17 5.34
CA GLY A 65 0.34 -0.41 4.20
C GLY A 65 1.14 -0.57 2.91
N TRP A 66 2.39 -1.04 2.97
CA TRP A 66 3.26 -1.12 1.80
C TRP A 66 3.50 -2.54 1.29
N VAL A 67 3.84 -3.48 2.18
CA VAL A 67 4.37 -4.81 1.81
C VAL A 67 3.34 -5.69 1.10
N TYR A 68 2.13 -5.81 1.65
CA TYR A 68 1.10 -6.66 1.03
C TYR A 68 0.66 -6.11 -0.34
N PRO A 69 0.31 -4.81 -0.48
CA PRO A 69 -0.03 -4.24 -1.78
C PRO A 69 1.13 -4.30 -2.78
N ALA A 70 2.38 -4.14 -2.35
CA ALA A 70 3.55 -4.27 -3.23
C ALA A 70 3.70 -5.69 -3.79
N TYR A 71 3.59 -6.71 -2.94
CA TYR A 71 3.64 -8.10 -3.40
C TYR A 71 2.47 -8.45 -4.31
N ALA A 72 1.26 -8.00 -3.97
CA ALA A 72 0.09 -8.24 -4.79
C ALA A 72 0.16 -7.51 -6.15
N SER A 73 0.73 -6.30 -6.19
CA SER A 73 1.02 -5.57 -7.43
C SER A 73 2.04 -6.31 -8.28
N PHE A 74 3.13 -6.83 -7.69
CA PHE A 74 4.10 -7.66 -8.40
C PHE A 74 3.45 -8.89 -9.04
N LYS A 75 2.58 -9.58 -8.29
CA LYS A 75 1.85 -10.73 -8.81
C LYS A 75 0.87 -10.35 -9.93
N ALA A 76 0.21 -9.19 -9.83
CA ALA A 76 -0.66 -8.68 -10.89
C ALA A 76 0.13 -8.40 -12.18
N LEU A 77 1.30 -7.78 -12.06
CA LEU A 77 2.21 -7.48 -13.18
C LEU A 77 2.74 -8.73 -13.90
N GLU A 78 2.88 -9.85 -13.18
CA GLU A 78 3.27 -11.14 -13.77
C GLU A 78 2.10 -11.90 -14.40
N SER A 79 0.86 -11.50 -14.09
CA SER A 79 -0.34 -12.13 -14.63
C SER A 79 -0.70 -11.55 -15.99
N SER A 80 -1.26 -12.36 -16.89
CA SER A 80 -1.72 -11.90 -18.21
C SER A 80 -3.08 -11.19 -18.17
N ASP A 81 -3.69 -11.06 -17.00
CA ASP A 81 -5.01 -10.47 -16.81
C ASP A 81 -4.89 -9.02 -16.28
N ASN A 82 -5.30 -8.05 -17.12
CA ASN A 82 -5.19 -6.62 -16.80
C ASN A 82 -6.24 -6.14 -15.77
N ALA A 83 -7.14 -7.02 -15.32
CA ALA A 83 -8.21 -6.65 -14.38
C ALA A 83 -7.66 -6.26 -12.99
N ASP A 84 -6.56 -6.87 -12.55
CA ASP A 84 -5.96 -6.61 -11.24
C ASP A 84 -5.17 -5.29 -11.21
N ASP A 85 -4.60 -4.87 -12.33
CA ASP A 85 -3.75 -3.66 -12.43
C ASP A 85 -4.49 -2.38 -12.07
N THR A 86 -5.76 -2.26 -12.49
CA THR A 86 -6.58 -1.08 -12.22
C THR A 86 -6.82 -0.91 -10.71
N GLN A 87 -6.99 -2.02 -9.99
CA GLN A 87 -7.19 -1.99 -8.55
C GLN A 87 -5.93 -1.51 -7.84
N TRP A 88 -4.77 -2.06 -8.17
CA TRP A 88 -3.51 -1.70 -7.54
C TRP A 88 -3.08 -0.27 -7.90
N LEU A 89 -3.27 0.17 -9.14
CA LEU A 89 -3.00 1.55 -9.53
C LEU A 89 -3.91 2.55 -8.80
N THR A 90 -5.19 2.22 -8.65
CA THR A 90 -6.13 3.02 -7.85
C THR A 90 -5.69 3.09 -6.39
N TYR A 91 -5.27 1.95 -5.82
CA TYR A 91 -4.73 1.89 -4.48
C TYR A 91 -3.52 2.82 -4.32
N TRP A 92 -2.50 2.70 -5.19
CA TRP A 92 -1.29 3.52 -5.10
C TRP A 92 -1.58 5.02 -5.26
N THR A 93 -2.54 5.39 -6.11
CA THR A 93 -2.95 6.79 -6.27
C THR A 93 -3.58 7.33 -4.99
N VAL A 94 -4.50 6.57 -4.38
CA VAL A 94 -5.14 6.95 -3.11
C VAL A 94 -4.14 6.94 -1.97
N PHE A 95 -3.29 5.92 -1.90
CA PHE A 95 -2.26 5.77 -0.89
C PHE A 95 -1.32 6.97 -0.90
N GLY A 96 -0.83 7.40 -2.08
CA GLY A 96 0.03 8.58 -2.19
C GLY A 96 -0.62 9.86 -1.66
N PHE A 97 -1.90 10.11 -1.97
CA PHE A 97 -2.62 11.26 -1.41
C PHE A 97 -2.82 11.14 0.10
N VAL A 98 -3.19 9.96 0.58
CA VAL A 98 -3.36 9.69 2.00
C VAL A 98 -2.05 9.87 2.75
N SER A 99 -0.91 9.39 2.22
CA SER A 99 0.42 9.57 2.84
C SER A 99 0.79 11.05 2.99
N LEU A 100 0.38 11.91 2.05
CA LEU A 100 0.58 13.35 2.19
C LEU A 100 -0.24 13.93 3.34
N VAL A 101 -1.52 13.56 3.45
CA VAL A 101 -2.39 13.97 4.57
C VAL A 101 -1.89 13.39 5.90
N GLU A 102 -1.39 12.17 5.86
CA GLU A 102 -0.83 11.45 6.99
C GLU A 102 0.38 12.17 7.56
N PHE A 103 1.29 12.68 6.73
CA PHE A 103 2.43 13.46 7.20
C PHE A 103 2.01 14.63 8.11
N PHE A 104 0.95 15.36 7.74
CA PHE A 104 0.40 16.42 8.60
C PHE A 104 -0.33 15.87 9.83
N SER A 105 -1.03 14.75 9.65
CA SER A 105 -1.78 14.10 10.73
C SER A 105 -0.85 13.56 11.82
N ASP A 106 0.30 12.98 11.45
CA ASP A 106 1.34 12.54 12.38
C ASP A 106 1.83 13.72 13.24
N ILE A 107 2.11 14.88 12.64
CA ILE A 107 2.58 16.08 13.37
C ILE A 107 1.56 16.55 14.42
N ILE A 108 0.26 16.46 14.11
CA ILE A 108 -0.81 17.00 14.96
C ILE A 108 -1.32 15.95 15.97
N LEU A 109 -1.34 14.68 15.59
CA LEU A 109 -2.02 13.60 16.31
C LEU A 109 -1.07 12.57 16.94
N TYR A 110 0.25 12.72 16.85
CA TYR A 110 1.21 11.76 17.45
C TYR A 110 1.00 11.55 18.96
N TRP A 111 0.49 12.57 19.67
CA TRP A 111 0.24 12.52 21.11
C TRP A 111 -1.06 11.78 21.47
N MET A 112 -1.94 11.53 20.50
CA MET A 112 -3.21 10.86 20.72
C MET A 112 -3.00 9.34 20.84
N PRO A 113 -3.45 8.71 21.93
CA PRO A 113 -3.39 7.25 22.07
C PRO A 113 -4.28 6.57 21.01
N PHE A 114 -3.85 5.41 20.49
CA PHE A 114 -4.52 4.62 19.45
C PHE A 114 -4.55 5.22 18.03
N TYR A 115 -3.93 6.38 17.79
CA TYR A 115 -3.86 6.98 16.45
C TYR A 115 -3.32 5.99 15.39
N TYR A 116 -2.18 5.34 15.67
CA TYR A 116 -1.58 4.38 14.74
C TYR A 116 -2.43 3.12 14.53
N THR A 117 -3.24 2.73 15.52
CA THR A 117 -4.18 1.62 15.37
C THR A 117 -5.27 1.98 14.36
N VAL A 118 -5.89 3.16 14.52
CA VAL A 118 -6.93 3.64 13.59
C VAL A 118 -6.35 3.83 12.19
N LYS A 119 -5.15 4.41 12.09
CA LYS A 119 -4.41 4.55 10.83
C LYS A 119 -4.19 3.19 10.16
N THR A 120 -3.71 2.19 10.91
CA THR A 120 -3.50 0.84 10.38
C THR A 120 -4.80 0.23 9.89
N LEU A 121 -5.90 0.34 10.65
CA LEU A 121 -7.22 -0.15 10.22
C LEU A 121 -7.69 0.54 8.94
N PHE A 122 -7.43 1.84 8.79
CA PHE A 122 -7.73 2.58 7.58
C PHE A 122 -6.93 2.05 6.37
N PHE A 123 -5.63 1.80 6.53
CA PHE A 123 -4.81 1.18 5.48
C PHE A 123 -5.28 -0.23 5.12
N LEU A 124 -5.60 -1.07 6.10
CA LEU A 124 -6.18 -2.39 5.88
C LEU A 124 -7.46 -2.29 5.04
N TRP A 125 -8.32 -1.33 5.34
CA TRP A 125 -9.56 -1.10 4.59
C TRP A 125 -9.29 -0.63 3.14
N LEU A 126 -8.24 0.16 2.91
CA LEU A 126 -7.90 0.65 1.57
C LEU A 126 -7.46 -0.47 0.62
N PHE A 127 -6.57 -1.36 1.05
CA PHE A 127 -6.04 -2.40 0.16
C PHE A 127 -6.89 -3.67 0.10
N MET A 128 -7.79 -3.89 1.07
CA MET A 128 -8.57 -5.12 1.11
C MET A 128 -9.54 -5.19 -0.10
N PRO A 129 -9.38 -6.19 -0.99
CA PRO A 129 -10.16 -6.28 -2.23
C PRO A 129 -11.67 -6.38 -1.99
N SER A 130 -12.07 -7.07 -0.92
CA SER A 130 -13.48 -7.29 -0.56
C SER A 130 -14.25 -6.01 -0.24
N PHE A 131 -13.57 -4.98 0.29
CA PHE A 131 -14.21 -3.74 0.71
C PHE A 131 -14.15 -2.63 -0.34
N LYS A 132 -13.32 -2.78 -1.39
CA LYS A 132 -13.11 -1.76 -2.44
C LYS A 132 -12.88 -0.35 -1.87
N GLY A 133 -12.14 -0.27 -0.76
CA GLY A 133 -11.94 0.97 -0.01
C GLY A 133 -11.23 2.04 -0.84
N ALA A 134 -10.12 1.67 -1.49
CA ALA A 134 -9.40 2.56 -2.41
C ALA A 134 -10.31 3.10 -3.53
N GLN A 135 -11.13 2.25 -4.16
CA GLN A 135 -12.03 2.68 -5.23
C GLN A 135 -13.08 3.69 -4.74
N THR A 136 -13.57 3.51 -3.52
CA THR A 136 -14.52 4.44 -2.89
C THR A 136 -13.89 5.81 -2.66
N VAL A 137 -12.67 5.85 -2.11
CA VAL A 137 -11.95 7.11 -1.87
C VAL A 137 -11.59 7.80 -3.19
N TYR A 138 -11.12 7.02 -4.16
CA TYR A 138 -10.80 7.50 -5.49
C TYR A 138 -12.01 8.17 -6.15
N THR A 139 -13.14 7.47 -6.24
CA THR A 139 -14.31 7.96 -6.97
C THR A 139 -14.98 9.16 -6.30
N LYS A 140 -15.02 9.20 -4.95
CA LYS A 140 -15.73 10.24 -4.21
C LYS A 140 -14.91 11.50 -3.94
N PHE A 141 -13.60 11.37 -3.71
CA PHE A 141 -12.77 12.49 -3.27
C PHE A 141 -11.67 12.83 -4.27
N LEU A 142 -10.89 11.83 -4.69
CA LEU A 142 -9.71 12.06 -5.52
C LEU A 142 -10.07 12.43 -6.96
N ARG A 143 -11.02 11.71 -7.56
CA ARG A 143 -11.46 11.93 -8.94
C ARG A 143 -12.00 13.33 -9.19
N PRO A 144 -12.91 13.90 -8.37
CA PRO A 144 -13.36 15.28 -8.58
C PRO A 144 -12.23 16.29 -8.37
N ALA A 145 -11.40 16.11 -7.33
CA ALA A 145 -10.27 17.00 -7.09
C ALA A 145 -9.26 17.00 -8.26
N LEU A 146 -8.85 15.82 -8.72
CA LEU A 146 -7.92 15.68 -9.84
C LEU A 146 -8.50 16.25 -11.14
N ARG A 147 -9.78 16.02 -11.44
CA ARG A 147 -10.41 16.57 -12.65
C ARG A 147 -10.43 18.10 -12.65
N THR A 148 -10.63 18.73 -11.50
CA THR A 148 -10.62 20.20 -11.40
C THR A 148 -9.25 20.77 -11.73
N TYR A 149 -8.18 20.13 -11.29
CA TYR A 149 -6.81 20.63 -11.49
C TYR A 149 -6.09 20.06 -12.72
N GLN A 150 -6.66 19.04 -13.38
CA GLN A 150 -6.01 18.35 -14.49
C GLN A 150 -5.62 19.29 -15.62
N GLY A 151 -6.53 20.19 -16.04
CA GLY A 151 -6.26 21.14 -17.12
C GLY A 151 -5.09 22.08 -16.81
N ASP A 152 -5.10 22.68 -15.61
CA ASP A 152 -4.03 23.58 -15.17
C ASP A 152 -2.68 22.87 -15.03
N ILE A 153 -2.68 21.62 -14.56
CA ILE A 153 -1.47 20.80 -14.46
C ILE A 153 -0.93 20.47 -15.85
N ASP A 154 -1.78 20.02 -16.76
CA ASP A 154 -1.39 19.65 -18.13
C ASP A 154 -0.83 20.86 -18.89
N ASP A 155 -1.42 22.04 -18.73
CA ASP A 155 -0.96 23.26 -19.39
C ASP A 155 0.39 23.75 -18.83
N LYS A 156 0.59 23.67 -17.51
CA LYS A 156 1.89 23.97 -16.89
C LYS A 156 2.97 22.98 -17.30
N LEU A 157 2.65 21.69 -17.36
CA LEU A 157 3.58 20.65 -17.80
C LEU A 157 4.00 20.85 -19.26
N LYS A 158 3.07 21.19 -20.15
CA LYS A 158 3.38 21.56 -21.55
C LYS A 158 4.29 22.79 -21.62
N GLY A 159 3.99 23.83 -20.85
CA GLY A 159 4.82 25.03 -20.77
C GLY A 159 6.26 24.74 -20.31
N TRP A 160 6.41 23.88 -19.30
CA TRP A 160 7.73 23.43 -18.82
C TRP A 160 8.47 22.60 -19.84
N LYS A 161 7.80 21.62 -20.48
CA LYS A 161 8.40 20.80 -21.53
C LYS A 161 8.92 21.65 -22.67
N ASN A 162 8.12 22.60 -23.16
CA ASN A 162 8.51 23.50 -24.24
C ASN A 162 9.73 24.36 -23.86
N LYS A 163 9.79 24.84 -22.61
CA LYS A 163 10.93 25.61 -22.10
C LYS A 163 12.20 24.76 -21.97
N VAL A 164 12.08 23.51 -21.53
CA VAL A 164 13.22 22.58 -21.46
C VAL A 164 13.73 22.25 -22.86
N GLU A 165 12.82 21.98 -23.81
CA GLU A 165 13.20 21.72 -25.20
C GLU A 165 13.85 22.92 -25.88
N SER A 166 13.39 24.15 -25.61
CA SER A 166 14.02 25.35 -26.16
C SER A 166 15.43 25.54 -25.60
N VAL A 167 15.63 25.42 -24.29
CA VAL A 167 16.96 25.54 -23.66
C VAL A 167 17.91 24.45 -24.17
N ALA A 168 17.41 23.22 -24.34
CA ALA A 168 18.22 22.13 -24.89
C ALA A 168 18.64 22.41 -26.34
N LYS A 169 17.72 22.90 -27.18
CA LYS A 169 18.02 23.28 -28.58
C LYS A 169 19.00 24.45 -28.65
N ASP A 170 18.80 25.49 -27.84
CA ASP A 170 19.69 26.65 -27.80
C ASP A 170 21.10 26.25 -27.34
N THR A 171 21.22 25.34 -26.38
CA THR A 171 22.52 24.82 -25.91
C THR A 171 23.24 24.01 -26.99
N VAL A 172 22.51 23.16 -27.73
CA VAL A 172 23.08 22.36 -28.83
C VAL A 172 23.52 23.26 -29.99
N ILE A 173 22.72 24.27 -30.33
CA ILE A 173 23.05 25.24 -31.39
C ILE A 173 24.29 26.04 -30.99
N ASN A 174 24.33 26.58 -29.78
CA ASN A 174 25.48 27.36 -29.29
C ASN A 174 26.75 26.50 -29.22
N ALA A 175 26.66 25.24 -28.79
CA ALA A 175 27.80 24.33 -28.76
C ALA A 175 28.32 23.98 -30.17
N ALA A 176 27.44 23.86 -31.17
CA ALA A 176 27.83 23.62 -32.56
C ALA A 176 28.52 24.84 -33.19
N THR A 177 28.04 26.06 -32.91
CA THR A 177 28.65 27.30 -33.43
C THR A 177 29.98 27.67 -32.76
N THR A 178 30.24 27.22 -31.53
CA THR A 178 31.52 27.52 -30.82
C THR A 178 32.70 26.66 -31.32
N HIS A 179 32.44 25.64 -32.16
CA HIS A 179 33.47 24.78 -32.75
C HIS A 179 33.84 25.15 -34.20
N GLU A 180 33.18 26.15 -34.81
CA GLU A 180 33.49 26.64 -36.17
C GLU A 180 34.35 27.93 -36.20
N ASP A 181 34.63 28.54 -35.04
CA ASP A 181 35.56 29.68 -34.86
C ASP A 181 36.93 29.22 -34.33
#